data_AF-A0A2S8SQE1-F1
#
_entry.id   AF-A0A2S8SQE1-F1
#
_cell.length_a   1.000
_cell.length_b   1.000
_cell.length_c   1.000
_cell.angle_alpha   90.00
_cell.angle_beta   90.00
_cell.angle_gamma   90.00
#
_symmetry.space_group_name_H-M   'P 1'
#
loop_
_entity.id
_entity.type
_entity.pdbx_description
1 polymer ?
#
loop_
_entity_poly.entity_id
_entity_poly.type
_entity_poly.pdbx_seq_one_letter_code
_entity_poly.pdbx_strand_id
1 'polypeptide(L)'
;TSCTSSTSEPSSWITTFTASTDSTNLTALDHYPKELLENSKPILFSNKKGVSFIGYRADLLPQVCYVFIDADEQNVLRDNQKQIAAKCRLLVRGFASVGLTALIDEATGYQEVRDKKALHEILSRYISGELLEWTKMFPDEFYKELFRLRGWQYHNLSVKRPILVGKLTVDLIYKRLAPGVYAKLKEVNPKNEKGRLKQPYTRWLTDEEGKPALDRHIFAVTTMMRGSSNWEGFKRLLDRSLPGQNQNLPLPGLDWNNFNDSEEGE
;
A
#
# COMPACT_ATOMS: atom_id res chain seq x y z
N THR A 1 8.65 21.77 -4.65
CA THR A 1 8.25 21.65 -6.08
C THR A 1 7.63 22.97 -6.49
N SER A 2 8.39 23.81 -7.19
CA SER A 2 7.90 25.10 -7.69
C SER A 2 7.14 24.87 -9.02
N CYS A 3 5.82 24.93 -8.98
CA CYS A 3 4.98 24.95 -10.18
C CYS A 3 4.96 26.37 -10.75
N THR A 4 5.65 26.61 -11.86
CA THR A 4 5.45 27.85 -12.63
C THR A 4 4.32 27.63 -13.63
N SER A 5 3.14 28.12 -13.31
CA SER A 5 1.97 28.11 -14.20
C SER A 5 2.09 29.23 -15.24
N SER A 6 2.48 28.91 -16.47
CA SER A 6 2.25 29.80 -17.62
C SER A 6 0.87 29.50 -18.19
N THR A 7 -0.08 30.41 -18.02
CA THR A 7 -1.42 30.30 -18.61
C THR A 7 -1.35 30.46 -20.12
N SER A 8 -1.77 29.44 -20.85
CA SER A 8 -1.94 29.47 -22.31
C SER A 8 -3.44 29.49 -22.67
N GLU A 9 -3.74 29.88 -23.91
CA GLU A 9 -5.11 30.03 -24.40
C GLU A 9 -5.92 28.71 -24.35
N PRO A 10 -7.27 28.79 -24.26
CA PRO A 10 -8.13 27.61 -24.28
C PRO A 10 -7.85 26.75 -25.52
N SER A 11 -7.81 25.43 -25.33
CA SER A 11 -7.47 24.50 -26.40
C SER A 11 -8.43 24.58 -27.60
N SER A 12 -7.88 24.59 -28.81
CA SER A 12 -8.61 24.80 -30.08
C SER A 12 -9.76 23.81 -30.33
N TRP A 13 -9.74 22.63 -29.71
CA TRP A 13 -10.82 21.65 -29.85
C TRP A 13 -12.12 22.11 -29.19
N ILE A 14 -12.09 22.99 -28.19
CA ILE A 14 -13.31 23.55 -27.56
C ILE A 14 -13.91 24.60 -28.48
N THR A 15 -13.08 25.48 -29.04
CA THR A 15 -13.51 26.47 -30.03
C THR A 15 -14.07 25.78 -31.28
N THR A 16 -13.45 24.66 -31.70
CA THR A 16 -13.93 23.81 -32.80
C THR A 16 -15.18 23.02 -32.43
N PHE A 17 -15.32 22.60 -31.17
CA PHE A 17 -16.51 21.91 -30.67
C PHE A 17 -17.70 22.87 -30.65
N THR A 18 -17.52 24.10 -30.15
CA THR A 18 -18.53 25.17 -30.21
C THR A 18 -18.83 25.63 -31.64
N ALA A 19 -17.88 25.49 -32.58
CA ALA A 19 -18.03 25.93 -33.97
C ALA A 19 -18.51 24.83 -34.95
N SER A 20 -18.28 23.54 -34.69
CA SER A 20 -18.65 22.43 -35.61
C SER A 20 -20.07 21.89 -35.39
N THR A 21 -20.68 22.28 -34.28
CA THR A 21 -22.13 22.28 -34.08
C THR A 21 -22.65 23.56 -34.70
N ASP A 22 -23.31 23.46 -35.85
CA ASP A 22 -23.86 24.61 -36.57
C ASP A 22 -24.54 25.59 -35.61
N SER A 23 -24.17 26.86 -35.74
CA SER A 23 -24.45 28.01 -34.87
C SER A 23 -25.94 28.36 -34.68
N THR A 24 -26.85 27.47 -35.03
CA THR A 24 -28.30 27.62 -34.95
C THR A 24 -28.98 26.70 -33.94
N ASN A 25 -28.32 25.63 -33.45
CA ASN A 25 -28.95 24.65 -32.54
C ASN A 25 -28.32 24.56 -31.13
N LEU A 26 -27.36 25.42 -30.79
CA LEU A 26 -26.80 25.52 -29.42
C LEU A 26 -27.06 26.87 -28.74
N THR A 27 -27.77 27.79 -29.39
CA THR A 27 -28.25 29.03 -28.75
C THR A 27 -29.25 28.78 -27.60
N ALA A 28 -29.69 27.54 -27.40
CA ALA A 28 -30.46 27.12 -26.22
C ALA A 28 -29.60 26.69 -25.02
N LEU A 29 -28.26 26.64 -25.17
CA LEU A 29 -27.30 26.28 -24.12
C LEU A 29 -26.53 27.53 -23.61
N ASP A 30 -27.25 28.62 -23.38
CA ASP A 30 -26.76 29.90 -22.82
C ASP A 30 -26.18 29.80 -21.38
N HIS A 31 -26.07 28.59 -20.83
CA HIS A 31 -25.61 28.34 -19.47
C HIS A 31 -24.37 27.44 -19.41
N TYR A 32 -23.39 27.62 -20.30
CA TYR A 32 -22.07 27.08 -20.00
C TYR A 32 -21.39 27.94 -18.94
N PRO A 33 -20.99 27.36 -17.79
CA PRO A 33 -20.32 28.12 -16.75
C PRO A 33 -18.96 28.60 -17.30
N LYS A 34 -18.60 29.87 -17.06
CA LYS A 34 -17.28 30.45 -17.37
C LYS A 34 -16.11 29.55 -16.93
N GLU A 35 -16.37 28.73 -15.90
CA GLU A 35 -15.49 27.71 -15.36
C GLU A 35 -15.06 26.64 -16.37
N LEU A 36 -15.88 26.24 -17.34
CA LEU A 36 -15.50 25.23 -18.34
C LEU A 36 -14.33 25.73 -19.21
N LEU A 37 -14.40 27.00 -19.64
CA LEU A 37 -13.34 27.65 -20.41
C LEU A 37 -12.06 27.77 -19.59
N GLU A 38 -12.17 28.17 -18.33
CA GLU A 38 -11.02 28.23 -17.42
C GLU A 38 -10.39 26.85 -17.18
N ASN A 39 -11.21 25.81 -17.01
CA ASN A 39 -10.74 24.45 -16.72
C ASN A 39 -10.11 23.77 -17.93
N SER A 40 -10.43 24.27 -19.12
CA SER A 40 -9.86 23.81 -20.37
C SER A 40 -8.50 24.40 -20.73
N LYS A 41 -8.02 25.39 -19.97
CA LYS A 41 -6.68 25.93 -20.16
C LYS A 41 -5.66 24.83 -19.84
N PRO A 42 -4.77 24.47 -20.77
CA PRO A 42 -3.81 23.41 -20.53
C PRO A 42 -2.77 23.86 -19.51
N ILE A 43 -2.49 22.98 -18.56
CA ILE A 43 -1.48 23.15 -17.51
C ILE A 43 -0.25 22.37 -17.92
N LEU A 44 0.85 23.06 -18.17
CA LEU A 44 2.14 22.45 -18.50
C LEU A 44 2.89 22.10 -17.22
N PHE A 45 3.39 20.87 -17.12
CA PHE A 45 4.22 20.45 -15.98
C PHE A 45 5.38 19.58 -16.45
N SER A 46 6.52 19.68 -15.76
CA SER A 46 7.73 18.91 -16.09
C SER A 46 8.09 17.94 -14.97
N ASN A 47 8.58 16.75 -15.34
CA ASN A 47 9.14 15.82 -14.35
C ASN A 47 10.59 16.22 -13.97
N LYS A 48 11.15 15.56 -12.94
CA LYS A 48 12.55 15.78 -12.50
C LYS A 48 13.60 15.50 -13.59
N LYS A 49 13.22 14.86 -14.70
CA LYS A 49 14.08 14.56 -15.87
C LYS A 49 13.88 15.58 -17.02
N GLY A 50 13.09 16.64 -16.82
CA GLY A 50 12.86 17.70 -17.80
C GLY A 50 11.83 17.36 -18.89
N VAL A 51 11.11 16.24 -18.79
CA VAL A 51 10.04 15.89 -19.75
C VAL A 51 8.79 16.69 -19.42
N SER A 52 8.30 17.47 -20.39
CA SER A 52 7.08 18.27 -20.28
C SER A 52 5.84 17.45 -20.64
N PHE A 53 4.78 17.63 -19.85
CA PHE A 53 3.46 17.02 -20.00
C PHE A 53 2.38 18.11 -20.01
N ILE A 54 1.24 17.79 -20.63
CA ILE A 54 0.04 18.63 -20.63
C ILE A 54 -0.99 17.96 -19.72
N GLY A 55 -1.53 18.73 -18.78
CA GLY A 55 -2.64 18.34 -17.93
C GLY A 55 -3.80 19.31 -18.05
N TYR A 56 -4.95 18.88 -17.57
CA TYR A 56 -6.14 19.70 -17.41
C TYR A 56 -6.62 19.61 -15.98
N ARG A 57 -7.43 20.59 -15.52
CA ARG A 57 -8.08 20.49 -14.22
C ARG A 57 -9.00 19.27 -14.19
N ALA A 58 -9.03 18.57 -13.05
CA ALA A 58 -9.85 17.38 -12.87
C ALA A 58 -11.35 17.65 -13.12
N ASP A 59 -11.81 18.85 -12.75
CA ASP A 59 -13.20 19.31 -12.89
C ASP A 59 -13.66 19.39 -14.36
N LEU A 60 -12.72 19.50 -15.31
CA LEU A 60 -13.05 19.59 -16.73
C LEU A 60 -13.79 18.34 -17.21
N LEU A 61 -13.42 17.16 -16.74
CA LEU A 61 -13.97 15.90 -17.24
C LEU A 61 -15.47 15.74 -16.89
N PRO A 62 -15.92 15.93 -15.62
CA PRO A 62 -17.35 15.98 -15.32
C PRO A 62 -18.09 17.05 -16.10
N GLN A 63 -17.52 18.25 -16.24
CA GLN A 63 -18.17 19.35 -16.96
C GLN A 63 -18.40 19.01 -18.44
N VAL A 64 -17.39 18.43 -19.11
CA VAL A 64 -17.53 17.93 -20.50
C VAL A 64 -18.56 16.82 -20.58
N CYS A 65 -18.66 15.93 -19.58
CA CYS A 65 -19.69 14.90 -19.58
C CYS A 65 -21.10 15.50 -19.51
N TYR A 66 -21.33 16.50 -18.66
CA TYR A 66 -22.63 17.18 -18.56
C TYR A 66 -23.01 17.89 -19.86
N VAL A 67 -22.05 18.54 -20.53
CA VAL A 67 -22.26 19.14 -21.86
C VAL A 67 -22.88 18.15 -22.86
N PHE A 68 -22.33 16.94 -22.97
CA PHE A 68 -22.87 15.92 -23.87
C PHE A 68 -24.21 15.33 -23.38
N ILE A 69 -24.45 15.29 -22.07
CA ILE A 69 -25.71 14.78 -21.52
C ILE A 69 -26.84 15.78 -21.81
N ASP A 70 -26.63 17.06 -21.51
CA ASP A 70 -27.61 18.12 -21.71
C ASP A 70 -27.95 18.29 -23.20
N ALA A 71 -26.94 18.20 -24.07
CA ALA A 71 -27.13 18.22 -25.53
C ALA A 71 -27.94 17.01 -26.03
N ASP A 72 -27.78 15.83 -25.41
CA ASP A 72 -28.58 14.65 -25.76
C ASP A 72 -30.03 14.79 -25.27
N GLU A 73 -30.25 15.34 -24.07
CA GLU A 73 -31.58 15.59 -23.51
C GLU A 73 -32.37 16.62 -24.33
N GLN A 74 -31.68 17.61 -24.90
CA GLN A 74 -32.27 18.59 -25.82
C GLN A 74 -32.44 18.06 -27.25
N ASN A 75 -32.04 16.80 -27.53
CA ASN A 75 -32.07 16.19 -28.86
C ASN A 75 -31.29 16.97 -29.95
N VAL A 76 -30.25 17.73 -29.56
CA VAL A 76 -29.42 18.51 -30.49
C VAL A 76 -28.19 17.75 -30.98
N LEU A 77 -27.91 16.57 -30.40
CA LEU A 77 -26.78 15.72 -30.81
C LEU A 77 -27.02 14.99 -32.14
N ARG A 78 -25.96 14.87 -32.93
CA ARG A 78 -25.92 14.01 -34.12
C ARG A 78 -25.94 12.53 -33.72
N ASP A 79 -26.43 11.65 -34.59
CA ASP A 79 -26.54 10.21 -34.30
C ASP A 79 -25.20 9.55 -33.92
N ASN A 80 -24.08 10.01 -34.50
CA ASN A 80 -22.75 9.54 -34.15
C ASN A 80 -22.27 10.00 -32.76
N GLN A 81 -22.85 11.07 -32.20
CA GLN A 81 -22.50 11.63 -30.89
C GLN A 81 -23.33 11.03 -29.75
N LYS A 82 -24.48 10.41 -30.03
CA LYS A 82 -25.32 9.74 -29.02
C LYS A 82 -24.57 8.67 -28.22
N GLN A 83 -23.64 7.96 -28.87
CA GLN A 83 -22.78 6.99 -28.18
C GLN A 83 -21.80 7.63 -27.19
N ILE A 84 -21.40 8.88 -27.43
CA ILE A 84 -20.53 9.65 -26.53
C ILE A 84 -21.34 10.06 -25.28
N ALA A 85 -22.55 10.59 -25.47
CA ALA A 85 -23.44 10.95 -24.36
C ALA A 85 -23.76 9.74 -23.45
N ALA A 86 -24.00 8.56 -24.04
CA ALA A 86 -24.20 7.33 -23.27
C ALA A 86 -22.99 6.97 -22.37
N LYS A 87 -21.76 7.15 -22.88
CA LYS A 87 -20.53 6.94 -22.10
C LYS A 87 -20.36 8.02 -21.02
N CYS A 88 -20.66 9.27 -21.34
CA CYS A 88 -20.63 10.38 -20.38
C CYS A 88 -21.59 10.12 -19.20
N ARG A 89 -22.81 9.63 -19.44
CA ARG A 89 -23.74 9.22 -18.37
C ARG A 89 -23.16 8.15 -17.46
N LEU A 90 -22.49 7.15 -18.04
CA LEU A 90 -21.86 6.07 -17.27
C LEU A 90 -20.72 6.61 -16.40
N LEU A 91 -19.89 7.50 -16.94
CA LEU A 91 -18.80 8.15 -16.20
C LEU A 91 -19.33 8.98 -15.02
N VAL A 92 -20.31 9.86 -15.26
CA VAL A 92 -20.93 10.70 -14.21
C VAL A 92 -21.55 9.84 -13.13
N ARG A 93 -22.24 8.75 -13.49
CA ARG A 93 -22.81 7.79 -12.52
C ARG A 93 -21.72 7.13 -11.66
N GLY A 94 -20.60 6.76 -12.27
CA GLY A 94 -19.45 6.20 -11.56
C GLY A 94 -18.83 7.21 -10.58
N PHE A 95 -18.60 8.45 -11.03
CA PHE A 95 -18.07 9.52 -10.19
C PHE A 95 -19.00 9.86 -9.03
N ALA A 96 -20.31 9.94 -9.27
CA ALA A 96 -21.29 10.20 -8.22
C ALA A 96 -21.29 9.10 -7.15
N SER A 97 -21.17 7.84 -7.57
CA SER A 97 -21.11 6.70 -6.64
C SER A 97 -19.86 6.75 -5.77
N VAL A 98 -18.69 6.97 -6.37
CA VAL A 98 -17.41 7.10 -5.64
C VAL A 98 -17.40 8.34 -4.74
N GLY A 99 -17.90 9.47 -5.23
CA GLY A 99 -18.01 10.71 -4.46
C GLY A 99 -18.95 10.57 -3.27
N LEU A 100 -20.09 9.89 -3.44
CA LEU A 100 -21.00 9.60 -2.33
C LEU A 100 -20.35 8.68 -1.29
N THR A 101 -19.66 7.61 -1.72
CA THR A 101 -18.90 6.75 -0.81
C THR A 101 -17.84 7.54 -0.06
N ALA A 102 -17.07 8.39 -0.75
CA ALA A 102 -16.04 9.23 -0.12
C ALA A 102 -16.62 10.22 0.89
N LEU A 103 -17.77 10.86 0.59
CA LEU A 103 -18.44 11.77 1.52
C LEU A 103 -18.99 11.05 2.75
N ILE A 104 -19.58 9.86 2.56
CA ILE A 104 -20.04 9.02 3.68
C ILE A 104 -18.84 8.60 4.52
N ASP A 105 -17.74 8.17 3.90
CA ASP A 105 -16.53 7.74 4.59
C ASP A 105 -15.89 8.88 5.39
N GLU A 106 -15.84 10.10 4.85
CA GLU A 106 -15.35 11.30 5.55
C GLU A 106 -16.26 11.66 6.73
N ALA A 107 -17.58 11.66 6.53
CA ALA A 107 -18.54 12.00 7.58
C ALA A 107 -18.59 10.96 8.71
N THR A 108 -18.25 9.70 8.42
CA THR A 108 -18.31 8.59 9.37
C THR A 108 -16.94 8.17 9.92
N GLY A 109 -15.84 8.60 9.29
CA GLY A 109 -14.49 8.11 9.59
C GLY A 109 -14.31 6.60 9.33
N TYR A 110 -15.15 6.00 8.48
CA TYR A 110 -15.26 4.55 8.32
C TYR A 110 -13.97 3.88 7.82
N GLN A 111 -13.15 4.61 7.04
CA GLN A 111 -11.89 4.08 6.50
C GLN A 111 -10.93 3.63 7.62
N GLU A 112 -10.75 4.42 8.67
CA GLU A 112 -9.90 4.02 9.80
C GLU A 112 -10.45 2.81 10.55
N VAL A 113 -11.77 2.76 10.73
CA VAL A 113 -12.44 1.69 11.46
C VAL A 113 -12.37 0.38 10.67
N ARG A 114 -12.50 0.45 9.34
CA ARG A 114 -12.43 -0.72 8.45
C ARG A 114 -11.04 -1.37 8.51
N ASP A 115 -9.98 -0.58 8.36
CA ASP A 115 -8.61 -1.10 8.36
C ASP A 115 -8.23 -1.65 9.75
N LYS A 116 -8.64 -0.96 10.83
CA LYS A 116 -8.47 -1.44 12.21
C LYS A 116 -9.24 -2.75 12.46
N LYS A 117 -10.49 -2.86 11.99
CA LYS A 117 -11.31 -4.08 12.13
C LYS A 117 -10.71 -5.25 11.37
N ALA A 118 -10.33 -5.05 10.10
CA ALA A 118 -9.72 -6.08 9.28
C ALA A 118 -8.40 -6.58 9.90
N LEU A 119 -7.57 -5.66 10.39
CA LEU A 119 -6.34 -6.02 11.10
C LEU A 119 -6.65 -6.76 12.41
N HIS A 120 -7.62 -6.29 13.18
CA HIS A 120 -8.01 -6.93 14.44
C HIS A 120 -8.52 -8.36 14.21
N GLU A 121 -9.27 -8.60 13.14
CA GLU A 121 -9.72 -9.95 12.76
C GLU A 121 -8.57 -10.88 12.37
N ILE A 122 -7.56 -10.37 11.65
CA ILE A 122 -6.34 -11.15 11.38
C ILE A 122 -5.59 -11.46 12.69
N LEU A 123 -5.46 -10.47 13.57
CA LEU A 123 -4.73 -10.64 14.82
C LEU A 123 -5.43 -11.58 15.80
N SER A 124 -6.77 -11.55 15.88
CA SER A 124 -7.53 -12.40 16.80
C SER A 124 -7.41 -13.89 16.46
N ARG A 125 -7.23 -14.21 15.18
CA ARG A 125 -6.95 -15.58 14.72
C ARG A 125 -5.57 -16.07 15.15
N TYR A 126 -4.57 -15.19 15.19
CA TYR A 126 -3.18 -15.56 15.50
C TYR A 126 -2.83 -15.47 16.99
N ILE A 127 -3.43 -14.54 17.72
CA ILE A 127 -3.05 -14.21 19.10
C ILE A 127 -4.16 -14.62 20.06
N SER A 128 -3.80 -15.47 21.00
CA SER A 128 -4.67 -15.88 22.09
C SER A 128 -4.83 -14.74 23.09
N GLY A 129 -6.06 -14.50 23.56
CA GLY A 129 -6.33 -13.59 24.69
C GLY A 129 -5.80 -14.13 26.02
N GLU A 130 -5.54 -15.44 26.09
CA GLU A 130 -5.07 -16.14 27.28
C GLU A 130 -3.67 -16.74 27.06
N LEU A 131 -2.93 -16.89 28.16
CA LEU A 131 -1.59 -17.46 28.11
C LEU A 131 -1.67 -18.99 28.07
N LEU A 132 -1.36 -19.58 26.92
CA LEU A 132 -1.45 -21.04 26.72
C LEU A 132 -0.30 -21.80 27.39
N GLU A 133 -0.44 -23.12 27.47
CA GLU A 133 0.61 -24.02 27.94
C GLU A 133 1.87 -23.92 27.09
N TRP A 134 3.03 -24.12 27.74
CA TRP A 134 4.31 -24.04 27.05
C TRP A 134 4.53 -25.27 26.17
N THR A 135 4.78 -25.03 24.88
CA THR A 135 5.15 -26.06 23.91
C THR A 135 6.46 -25.68 23.23
N LYS A 136 7.40 -26.63 23.09
CA LYS A 136 8.64 -26.41 22.33
C LYS A 136 8.32 -26.35 20.84
N MET A 137 8.37 -25.16 20.27
CA MET A 137 8.07 -24.93 18.84
C MET A 137 9.28 -24.79 17.94
N PHE A 138 10.43 -24.37 18.48
CA PHE A 138 11.63 -24.19 17.67
C PHE A 138 12.43 -25.50 17.65
N PRO A 139 12.56 -26.16 16.49
CA PRO A 139 13.39 -27.34 16.36
C PRO A 139 14.87 -26.96 16.51
N ASP A 140 15.66 -27.85 17.09
CA ASP A 140 17.10 -27.58 17.30
C ASP A 140 17.84 -27.39 15.98
N GLU A 141 17.34 -28.01 14.91
CA GLU A 141 17.85 -27.87 13.55
C GLU A 141 17.83 -26.43 13.03
N PHE A 142 16.77 -25.66 13.31
CA PHE A 142 16.71 -24.25 12.95
C PHE A 142 17.91 -23.49 13.52
N TYR A 143 18.27 -23.75 14.78
CA TYR A 143 19.42 -23.11 15.40
C TYR A 143 20.76 -23.65 14.90
N LYS A 144 20.86 -24.94 14.56
CA LYS A 144 22.06 -25.51 13.91
C LYS A 144 22.35 -24.81 12.59
N GLU A 145 21.35 -24.68 11.73
CA GLU A 145 21.48 -24.01 10.43
C GLU A 145 21.78 -22.51 10.58
N LEU A 146 21.12 -21.84 11.53
CA LEU A 146 21.41 -20.43 11.82
C LEU A 146 22.85 -20.21 12.27
N PHE A 147 23.38 -21.07 13.14
CA PHE A 147 24.76 -20.98 13.62
C PHE A 147 25.75 -21.30 12.50
N ARG A 148 25.45 -22.32 11.67
CA ARG A 148 26.25 -22.66 10.47
C ARG A 148 26.40 -21.45 9.54
N LEU A 149 25.29 -20.81 9.16
CA LEU A 149 25.31 -19.65 8.26
C LEU A 149 26.01 -18.43 8.85
N ARG A 150 26.05 -18.31 10.19
CA ARG A 150 26.76 -17.24 10.91
C ARG A 150 28.21 -17.56 11.25
N GLY A 151 28.68 -18.78 10.99
CA GLY A 151 30.03 -19.22 11.38
C GLY A 151 30.22 -19.34 12.89
N TRP A 152 29.16 -19.56 13.66
CA TRP A 152 29.23 -19.73 15.12
C TRP A 152 29.37 -21.20 15.51
N GLN A 153 30.11 -21.47 16.58
CA GLN A 153 30.23 -22.82 17.11
C GLN A 153 28.94 -23.25 17.84
N TYR A 154 28.26 -24.25 17.28
CA TYR A 154 27.07 -24.83 17.90
C TYR A 154 27.46 -25.85 18.98
N HIS A 155 27.27 -25.48 20.24
CA HIS A 155 27.53 -26.36 21.37
C HIS A 155 26.22 -27.03 21.81
N ASN A 156 26.04 -28.32 21.49
CA ASN A 156 24.83 -29.09 21.86
C ASN A 156 24.53 -29.07 23.38
N LEU A 157 25.56 -28.86 24.21
CA LEU A 157 25.50 -28.91 25.68
C LEU A 157 25.38 -27.53 26.36
N SER A 158 25.54 -26.43 25.62
CA SER A 158 25.53 -25.07 26.19
C SER A 158 24.34 -24.27 25.67
N VAL A 159 23.51 -23.80 26.60
CA VAL A 159 22.31 -22.99 26.32
C VAL A 159 22.66 -21.50 26.11
N LYS A 160 23.93 -21.11 26.33
CA LYS A 160 24.39 -19.72 26.18
C LYS A 160 24.51 -19.37 24.70
N ARG A 161 23.42 -18.82 24.16
CA ARG A 161 23.35 -18.29 22.80
C ARG A 161 23.78 -16.82 22.79
N PRO A 162 24.47 -16.34 21.74
CA PRO A 162 24.70 -14.91 21.55
C PRO A 162 23.38 -14.13 21.61
N ILE A 163 23.39 -12.94 22.22
CA ILE A 163 22.20 -12.06 22.32
C ILE A 163 21.58 -11.81 20.94
N LEU A 164 22.42 -11.81 19.90
CA LEU A 164 22.01 -11.62 18.51
C LEU A 164 21.03 -12.70 18.01
N VAL A 165 21.08 -13.93 18.53
CA VAL A 165 20.16 -15.02 18.12
C VAL A 165 18.70 -14.65 18.36
N GLY A 166 18.40 -14.00 19.49
CA GLY A 166 17.04 -13.55 19.79
C GLY A 166 16.56 -12.48 18.81
N LYS A 167 17.42 -11.51 18.48
CA LYS A 167 17.13 -10.47 17.47
C LYS A 167 16.90 -11.08 16.08
N LEU A 168 17.71 -12.09 15.70
CA LEU A 168 17.55 -12.78 14.43
C LEU A 168 16.27 -13.62 14.39
N THR A 169 15.93 -14.31 15.47
CA THR A 169 14.67 -15.07 15.54
C THR A 169 13.47 -14.13 15.37
N VAL A 170 13.52 -12.94 15.97
CA VAL A 170 12.51 -11.90 15.75
C VAL A 170 12.42 -11.47 14.28
N ASP A 171 13.56 -11.20 13.64
CA ASP A 171 13.60 -10.72 12.25
C ASP A 171 13.17 -11.77 11.22
N LEU A 172 13.63 -13.01 11.40
CA LEU A 172 13.42 -14.10 10.44
C LEU A 172 12.03 -14.73 10.58
N ILE A 173 11.49 -14.76 11.80
CA ILE A 173 10.25 -15.49 12.11
C ILE A 173 9.14 -14.50 12.45
N TYR A 174 9.19 -13.86 13.62
CA TYR A 174 8.03 -13.12 14.14
C TYR A 174 7.64 -11.90 13.29
N LYS A 175 8.60 -11.15 12.73
CA LYS A 175 8.32 -10.00 11.86
C LYS A 175 7.76 -10.37 10.48
N ARG A 176 7.81 -11.65 10.12
CA ARG A 176 7.42 -12.18 8.81
C ARG A 176 6.20 -13.10 8.86
N LEU A 177 5.62 -13.29 10.05
CA LEU A 177 4.54 -14.24 10.26
C LEU A 177 3.20 -13.75 9.67
N ALA A 178 2.64 -12.66 10.19
CA ALA A 178 1.42 -12.03 9.66
C ALA A 178 1.30 -10.56 10.09
N PRO A 179 0.62 -9.69 9.31
CA PRO A 179 0.57 -8.25 9.55
C PRO A 179 0.26 -7.87 11.00
N GLY A 180 1.14 -7.11 11.63
CA GLY A 180 0.94 -6.59 12.99
C GLY A 180 1.09 -7.60 14.12
N VAL A 181 1.29 -8.90 13.85
CA VAL A 181 1.38 -9.94 14.89
C VAL A 181 2.53 -9.67 15.85
N TYR A 182 3.73 -9.35 15.35
CA TYR A 182 4.87 -9.04 16.22
C TYR A 182 4.64 -7.77 17.07
N ALA A 183 4.00 -6.75 16.51
CA ALA A 183 3.68 -5.53 17.26
C ALA A 183 2.72 -5.84 18.42
N LYS A 184 1.66 -6.60 18.14
CA LYS A 184 0.69 -7.00 19.16
C LYS A 184 1.31 -7.93 20.21
N LEU A 185 2.15 -8.89 19.81
CA LEU A 185 2.91 -9.75 20.74
C LEU A 185 3.81 -8.95 21.69
N LYS A 186 4.41 -7.85 21.23
CA LYS A 186 5.22 -6.95 22.06
C LYS A 186 4.35 -6.17 23.06
N GLU A 187 3.13 -5.82 22.67
CA GLU A 187 2.15 -5.14 23.51
C GLU A 187 1.62 -6.05 24.63
N VAL A 188 1.20 -7.28 24.31
CA VAL A 188 0.69 -8.24 25.34
C VAL A 188 1.80 -8.78 26.24
N ASN A 189 3.04 -8.81 25.77
CA ASN A 189 4.18 -9.34 26.52
C ASN A 189 5.35 -8.33 26.56
N PRO A 190 5.18 -7.22 27.31
CA PRO A 190 6.21 -6.21 27.42
C PRO A 190 7.43 -6.76 28.15
N LYS A 191 8.61 -6.24 27.78
CA LYS A 191 9.86 -6.59 28.43
C LYS A 191 9.91 -5.99 29.84
N ASN A 192 10.50 -6.72 30.78
CA ASN A 192 10.78 -6.22 32.12
C ASN A 192 11.90 -5.17 32.09
N GLU A 193 12.12 -4.48 33.21
CA GLU A 193 13.18 -3.47 33.40
C GLU A 193 14.58 -3.96 32.99
N LYS A 194 14.83 -5.27 33.12
CA LYS A 194 16.09 -5.92 32.72
C LYS A 194 16.14 -6.31 31.24
N GLY A 195 15.19 -5.86 30.41
CA GLY A 195 15.11 -6.13 28.97
C GLY A 195 14.73 -7.57 28.58
N ARG A 196 14.31 -8.39 29.56
CA ARG A 196 13.89 -9.79 29.35
C ARG A 196 12.39 -9.89 29.12
N LEU A 197 11.97 -10.83 28.28
CA LEU A 197 10.56 -11.16 28.09
C LEU A 197 10.02 -11.88 29.33
N LYS A 198 8.77 -11.60 29.71
CA LYS A 198 8.10 -12.29 30.83
C LYS A 198 7.83 -13.75 30.48
N GLN A 199 7.37 -13.99 29.27
CA GLN A 199 7.06 -15.32 28.74
C GLN A 199 7.56 -15.46 27.29
N PRO A 200 7.74 -16.68 26.77
CA PRO A 200 7.99 -16.90 25.34
C PRO A 200 6.80 -16.43 24.49
N TYR A 201 7.07 -15.82 23.33
CA TYR A 201 6.01 -15.35 22.42
C TYR A 201 5.11 -16.49 21.90
N THR A 202 5.62 -17.71 21.82
CA THR A 202 4.87 -18.89 21.37
C THR A 202 3.66 -19.21 22.24
N ARG A 203 3.66 -18.79 23.51
CA ARG A 203 2.55 -19.02 24.44
C ARG A 203 1.35 -18.09 24.20
N TRP A 204 1.55 -17.02 23.45
CA TRP A 204 0.52 -16.04 23.10
C TRP A 204 -0.10 -16.31 21.73
N LEU A 205 0.35 -17.35 21.03
CA LEU A 205 -0.21 -17.74 19.73
C LEU A 205 -1.33 -18.76 19.92
N THR A 206 -2.41 -18.64 19.16
CA THR A 206 -3.54 -19.59 19.19
C THR A 206 -3.11 -20.98 18.71
N ASP A 207 -3.77 -22.02 19.22
CA ASP A 207 -3.53 -23.40 18.79
C ASP A 207 -4.09 -23.69 17.39
N GLU A 208 -5.16 -23.00 16.99
CA GLU A 208 -5.85 -23.23 15.71
C GLU A 208 -5.09 -22.70 14.50
N GLU A 209 -4.58 -21.46 14.56
CA GLU A 209 -3.96 -20.80 13.40
C GLU A 209 -2.56 -20.25 13.70
N GLY A 210 -2.34 -19.64 14.88
CA GLY A 210 -1.08 -18.99 15.23
C GLY A 210 0.11 -19.95 15.31
N LYS A 211 0.00 -21.02 16.11
CA LYS A 211 1.07 -22.03 16.24
C LYS A 211 1.28 -22.81 14.92
N PRO A 212 0.25 -23.31 14.22
CA PRO A 212 0.45 -23.98 12.93
C PRO A 212 1.10 -23.08 11.87
N ALA A 213 0.73 -21.81 11.79
CA ALA A 213 1.37 -20.86 10.87
C ALA A 213 2.84 -20.61 11.23
N LEU A 214 3.15 -20.48 12.53
CA LEU A 214 4.52 -20.32 13.00
C LEU A 214 5.38 -21.53 12.62
N ASP A 215 4.85 -22.74 12.82
CA ASP A 215 5.56 -23.99 12.50
C ASP A 215 5.87 -24.11 11.00
N ARG A 216 4.88 -23.87 10.14
CA ARG A 216 5.06 -23.83 8.68
C ARG A 216 6.12 -22.81 8.27
N HIS A 217 6.10 -21.63 8.88
CA HIS A 217 7.08 -20.58 8.58
C HIS A 217 8.49 -20.97 9.03
N ILE A 218 8.64 -21.54 10.23
CA ILE A 218 9.92 -22.07 10.72
C ILE A 218 10.45 -23.16 9.78
N PHE A 219 9.60 -24.07 9.32
CA PHE A 219 9.98 -25.12 8.38
C PHE A 219 10.46 -24.54 7.04
N ALA A 220 9.72 -23.58 6.48
CA ALA A 220 10.09 -22.91 5.24
C ALA A 220 11.45 -22.19 5.36
N VAL A 221 11.63 -21.41 6.43
CA VAL A 221 12.88 -20.68 6.70
C VAL A 221 14.04 -21.66 6.91
N THR A 222 13.84 -22.73 7.68
CA THR A 222 14.87 -23.76 7.89
C THR A 222 15.26 -24.42 6.57
N THR A 223 14.30 -24.72 5.71
CA THR A 223 14.56 -25.29 4.38
C THR A 223 15.37 -24.34 3.50
N MET A 224 15.06 -23.04 3.51
CA MET A 224 15.85 -22.02 2.81
C MET A 224 17.27 -21.89 3.38
N MET A 225 17.44 -22.01 4.70
CA MET A 225 18.77 -22.02 5.31
C MET A 225 19.59 -23.21 4.83
N ARG A 226 19.02 -24.42 4.85
CA ARG A 226 19.68 -25.65 4.36
C ARG A 226 20.16 -25.51 2.91
N GLY A 227 19.31 -24.93 2.04
CA GLY A 227 19.64 -24.70 0.64
C GLY A 227 20.67 -23.58 0.39
N SER A 228 21.06 -22.82 1.41
CA SER A 228 21.95 -21.67 1.29
C SER A 228 23.35 -21.96 1.81
N SER A 229 24.37 -21.53 1.05
CA SER A 229 25.78 -21.68 1.42
C SER A 229 26.27 -20.59 2.37
N ASN A 230 25.73 -19.37 2.27
CA ASN A 230 26.16 -18.22 3.08
C ASN A 230 24.96 -17.36 3.52
N TRP A 231 25.21 -16.49 4.50
CA TRP A 231 24.18 -15.64 5.11
C TRP A 231 23.53 -14.66 4.12
N GLU A 232 24.31 -14.04 3.24
CA GLU A 232 23.79 -13.05 2.28
C GLU A 232 22.88 -13.69 1.24
N GLY A 233 23.25 -14.85 0.71
CA GLY A 233 22.44 -15.63 -0.22
C GLY A 233 21.12 -16.06 0.42
N PHE A 234 21.19 -16.56 1.66
CA PHE A 234 20.00 -16.88 2.45
C PHE A 234 19.11 -15.65 2.64
N LYS A 235 19.68 -14.51 3.04
CA LYS A 235 18.90 -13.33 3.35
C LYS A 235 18.21 -12.75 2.11
N ARG A 236 18.93 -12.68 0.97
CA ARG A 236 18.34 -12.31 -0.33
C ARG A 236 17.22 -13.26 -0.75
N LEU A 237 17.41 -14.56 -0.58
CA LEU A 237 16.38 -15.56 -0.88
C LEU A 237 15.14 -15.33 0.00
N LEU A 238 15.35 -15.17 1.30
CA LEU A 238 14.30 -14.96 2.28
C LEU A 238 13.52 -13.66 2.04
N ASP A 239 14.20 -12.54 1.78
CA ASP A 239 13.55 -11.26 1.54
C ASP A 239 12.73 -11.27 0.24
N ARG A 240 13.17 -12.03 -0.76
CA ARG A 240 12.43 -12.22 -2.00
C ARG A 240 11.21 -13.13 -1.82
N SER A 241 11.32 -14.24 -1.08
CA SER A 241 10.24 -15.22 -0.94
C SER A 241 9.24 -14.85 0.15
N LEU A 242 9.73 -14.26 1.25
CA LEU A 242 8.99 -13.99 2.48
C LEU A 242 9.41 -12.61 3.01
N PRO A 243 9.02 -11.51 2.35
CA PRO A 243 9.46 -10.17 2.71
C PRO A 243 9.05 -9.80 4.14
N GLY A 244 9.90 -9.01 4.81
CA GLY A 244 9.55 -8.41 6.09
C GLY A 244 8.37 -7.45 5.94
N GLN A 245 7.48 -7.39 6.93
CA GLN A 245 6.44 -6.37 6.93
C GLN A 245 7.08 -4.98 6.97
N ASN A 246 6.63 -4.10 6.07
CA ASN A 246 7.17 -2.77 5.80
C ASN A 246 8.60 -2.73 5.22
N GLN A 247 9.13 -3.85 4.72
CA GLN A 247 10.30 -3.79 3.83
C GLN A 247 9.78 -3.62 2.41
N ASN A 248 9.85 -2.38 1.89
CA ASN A 248 9.76 -2.15 0.45
C ASN A 248 10.78 -3.11 -0.20
N LEU A 249 10.31 -4.01 -1.06
CA LEU A 249 11.19 -4.81 -1.90
C LEU A 249 12.14 -3.81 -2.58
N PRO A 250 13.47 -3.94 -2.43
CA PRO A 250 14.38 -3.09 -3.18
C PRO A 250 14.10 -3.34 -4.67
N LEU A 251 13.46 -2.38 -5.31
CA LEU A 251 13.21 -2.43 -6.75
C LEU A 251 14.58 -2.47 -7.43
N PRO A 252 14.81 -3.38 -8.40
CA PRO A 252 16.06 -3.41 -9.13
C PRO A 252 16.35 -2.03 -9.73
N GLY A 253 17.41 -1.36 -9.26
CA GLY A 253 17.82 -0.04 -9.75
C GLY A 253 17.44 1.18 -8.90
N LEU A 254 16.87 1.02 -7.71
CA LEU A 254 16.66 2.12 -6.74
C LEU A 254 17.23 1.73 -5.37
N ASP A 255 18.36 2.32 -5.01
CA ASP A 255 19.01 2.14 -3.70
C ASP A 255 18.39 3.11 -2.68
N TRP A 256 17.58 2.57 -1.77
CA TRP A 256 16.90 3.31 -0.70
C TRP A 256 17.77 3.50 0.55
N ASN A 257 19.00 2.99 0.59
CA ASN A 257 19.90 3.19 1.74
C ASN A 257 20.43 4.63 1.87
N ASN A 258 20.19 5.50 0.88
CA ASN A 258 20.65 6.89 0.88
C ASN A 258 19.64 7.91 1.47
N PHE A 259 18.54 7.48 2.07
CA PHE A 259 17.46 8.39 2.49
C PHE A 259 17.31 8.63 4.00
N ASN A 260 18.25 8.19 4.84
CA ASN A 260 18.08 8.32 6.30
C ASN A 260 19.26 8.87 7.11
N ASP A 261 20.23 9.54 6.48
CA ASP A 261 21.37 10.16 7.20
C ASP A 261 21.37 11.70 7.15
N SER A 262 20.21 12.34 7.27
CA SER A 262 20.15 13.79 7.47
C SER A 262 18.86 14.20 8.19
N GLU A 263 18.80 14.01 9.51
CA GLU A 263 18.02 14.84 10.46
C GLU A 263 18.14 14.28 11.89
N GLU A 264 19.37 14.26 12.43
CA GLU A 264 19.60 14.39 13.88
C GLU A 264 20.88 15.19 14.04
N GLY A 265 20.72 16.51 14.10
CA GLY A 265 21.82 17.46 14.19
C GLY A 265 21.29 18.89 14.31
N GLU A 266 20.65 19.20 15.42
CA GLU A 266 20.72 20.47 16.16
C GLU A 266 20.16 20.29 17.58
#